data_AF-A0A1F7RV86-F1
#
_entry.id   AF-A0A1F7RV86-F1
#
_cell.length_a   1.000
_cell.length_b   1.000
_cell.length_c   1.000
_cell.angle_alpha   90.00
_cell.angle_beta   90.00
_cell.angle_gamma   90.00
#
_symmetry.space_group_name_H-M   'P 1'
#
loop_
_entity.id
_entity.type
_entity.pdbx_description
1 polymer ?
#
loop_
_entity_poly.entity_id
_entity_poly.type
_entity_poly.pdbx_seq_one_letter_code
_entity_poly.pdbx_strand_id
1 'polypeptide(L)'
;MQHIRIKSEISMSKKIQIFMLFISFIMINGFSDTIYSYPHDVRAPEPITGADTIQNNRSDDFLFSGFGFYASLYLLSGLIIGTISAHIAISKGYPGYFWFIMGFTCSIFSIIGISINSSCQLKKQWVKGLTKPPVTYSEVRCRICETPNHPSATSCSGCKHPLQSVIESEVKTIFGD
;
A
#
# COMPACT_ATOMS: atom_id res chain seq x y z
N MET A 1 -16.47 49.92 0.51
CA MET A 1 -16.36 48.71 -0.35
C MET A 1 -15.27 47.70 0.06
N GLN A 2 -14.45 47.94 1.09
CA GLN A 2 -13.38 46.98 1.47
C GLN A 2 -13.84 45.79 2.34
N HIS A 3 -14.98 45.89 3.03
CA HIS A 3 -15.46 44.83 3.93
C HIS A 3 -15.93 43.53 3.23
N ILE A 4 -16.23 43.56 1.92
CA ILE A 4 -16.74 42.38 1.20
C ILE A 4 -15.59 41.44 0.78
N ARG A 5 -14.36 41.95 0.55
CA ARG A 5 -13.21 41.11 0.15
C ARG A 5 -12.78 40.13 1.24
N ILE A 6 -12.78 40.57 2.50
CA ILE A 6 -12.24 39.79 3.63
C ILE A 6 -13.07 38.53 3.88
N LYS A 7 -14.39 38.56 3.65
CA LYS A 7 -15.26 37.39 3.85
C LYS A 7 -15.01 36.28 2.82
N SER A 8 -14.49 36.62 1.63
CA SER A 8 -14.21 35.64 0.57
C SER A 8 -12.92 34.85 0.80
N GLU A 9 -11.87 35.47 1.36
CA GLU A 9 -10.59 34.80 1.64
C GLU A 9 -10.72 33.72 2.73
N ILE A 10 -11.51 34.00 3.77
CA ILE A 10 -11.72 33.07 4.88
C ILE A 10 -12.49 31.82 4.41
N SER A 11 -13.41 31.98 3.46
CA SER A 11 -14.14 30.83 2.89
C SER A 11 -13.27 29.97 1.99
N MET A 12 -12.27 30.53 1.32
CA MET A 12 -11.38 29.79 0.43
C MET A 12 -10.39 28.92 1.22
N SER A 13 -9.92 29.43 2.36
CA SER A 13 -8.98 28.73 3.25
C SER A 13 -9.54 27.39 3.78
N LYS A 14 -10.81 27.34 4.19
CA LYS A 14 -11.43 26.10 4.68
C LYS A 14 -11.60 25.03 3.60
N LYS A 15 -11.92 25.43 2.36
CA LYS A 15 -12.05 24.50 1.23
C LYS A 15 -10.71 23.87 0.87
N ILE A 16 -9.63 24.65 0.94
CA ILE A 16 -8.26 24.16 0.71
C ILE A 16 -7.84 23.18 1.81
N GLN A 17 -8.16 23.45 3.07
CA GLN A 17 -7.87 22.51 4.17
C GLN A 17 -8.59 21.16 4.01
N ILE A 18 -9.88 21.18 3.67
CA ILE A 18 -10.64 19.94 3.45
C ILE A 18 -10.06 19.14 2.27
N PHE A 19 -9.69 19.83 1.20
CA PHE A 19 -9.07 19.20 0.03
C PHE A 19 -7.71 18.57 0.35
N MET A 20 -6.89 19.26 1.14
CA MET A 20 -5.59 18.74 1.62
C MET A 20 -5.78 17.49 2.49
N LEU A 21 -6.74 17.50 3.43
CA LEU A 21 -7.06 16.33 4.27
C LEU A 21 -7.57 15.15 3.44
N PHE A 22 -8.36 15.42 2.39
CA PHE A 22 -8.87 14.39 1.51
C PHE A 22 -7.77 13.71 0.68
N ILE A 23 -6.82 14.50 0.14
CA ILE A 23 -5.64 13.95 -0.56
C ILE A 23 -4.79 13.13 0.40
N SER A 24 -4.52 13.61 1.61
CA SER A 24 -3.79 12.83 2.62
C SER A 24 -4.49 11.51 2.96
N PHE A 25 -5.83 11.53 3.08
CA PHE A 25 -6.61 10.32 3.35
C PHE A 25 -6.52 9.30 2.20
N ILE A 26 -6.61 9.75 0.94
CA ILE A 26 -6.47 8.87 -0.23
C ILE A 26 -5.07 8.26 -0.28
N MET A 27 -4.02 9.05 -0.03
CA MET A 27 -2.64 8.57 -0.05
C MET A 27 -2.37 7.53 1.04
N ILE A 28 -2.92 7.72 2.26
CA ILE A 28 -2.73 6.79 3.38
C ILE A 28 -3.43 5.45 3.10
N ASN A 29 -4.68 5.49 2.61
CA ASN A 29 -5.44 4.26 2.39
C ASN A 29 -4.97 3.51 1.14
N GLY A 30 -4.63 4.21 0.06
CA GLY A 30 -4.11 3.57 -1.16
C GLY A 30 -2.76 2.88 -0.98
N PHE A 31 -1.91 3.36 -0.06
CA PHE A 31 -0.60 2.78 0.19
C PHE A 31 -0.68 1.43 0.94
N SER A 32 -1.70 1.24 1.78
CA SER A 32 -1.85 0.01 2.58
C SER A 32 -2.17 -1.22 1.74
N ASP A 33 -2.91 -1.08 0.65
CA ASP A 33 -3.33 -2.22 -0.19
C ASP A 33 -2.21 -2.72 -1.12
N THR A 34 -1.22 -1.87 -1.39
CA THR A 34 -0.17 -2.19 -2.38
C THR A 34 0.95 -3.05 -1.80
N ILE A 35 1.31 -2.82 -0.54
CA ILE A 35 2.44 -3.53 0.10
C ILE A 35 2.16 -5.04 0.21
N TYR A 36 0.88 -5.45 0.16
CA TYR A 36 0.48 -6.86 0.30
C TYR A 36 0.44 -7.67 -1.00
N SER A 37 0.58 -7.05 -2.17
CA SER A 37 0.55 -7.77 -3.45
C SER A 37 1.95 -7.99 -4.02
N TYR A 38 2.79 -8.74 -3.29
CA TYR A 38 3.95 -9.40 -3.91
C TYR A 38 3.54 -10.83 -4.31
N PRO A 39 3.50 -11.16 -5.61
CA PRO A 39 3.22 -12.52 -6.05
C PRO A 39 4.38 -13.42 -5.66
N HIS A 40 4.13 -14.30 -4.67
CA HIS A 40 5.07 -15.29 -4.16
C HIS A 40 5.09 -16.56 -5.04
N ASP A 41 5.00 -16.43 -6.37
CA ASP A 41 5.00 -17.58 -7.27
C ASP A 41 6.43 -17.94 -7.66
N VAL A 42 7.12 -18.61 -6.73
CA VAL A 42 8.46 -19.21 -6.96
C VAL A 42 8.27 -20.51 -7.72
N ARG A 43 8.02 -20.42 -9.04
CA ARG A 43 8.06 -21.57 -9.93
C ARG A 43 9.52 -21.89 -10.24
N ALA A 44 9.93 -23.14 -9.99
CA ALA A 44 11.30 -23.61 -10.20
C ALA A 44 11.73 -23.41 -11.68
N PRO A 45 12.99 -23.00 -11.93
CA PRO A 45 13.48 -22.77 -13.29
C PRO A 45 13.55 -24.08 -14.07
N GLU A 46 12.82 -24.17 -15.18
CA GLU A 46 12.97 -25.27 -16.15
C GLU A 46 14.32 -25.14 -16.90
N PRO A 47 14.93 -26.28 -17.30
CA PRO A 47 16.19 -26.29 -18.03
C PRO A 47 16.03 -25.69 -19.43
N ILE A 48 16.71 -24.56 -19.64
CA ILE A 48 16.66 -23.74 -20.85
C ILE A 48 17.51 -24.40 -21.93
N THR A 49 16.87 -24.96 -22.96
CA THR A 49 17.53 -25.48 -24.16
C THR A 49 17.03 -24.64 -25.34
N GLY A 50 17.84 -23.69 -25.80
CA GLY A 50 17.49 -22.85 -26.93
C GLY A 50 18.13 -21.47 -26.81
N ALA A 51 19.31 -21.33 -27.41
CA ALA A 51 19.83 -20.04 -27.80
C ALA A 51 18.87 -19.44 -28.84
N ASP A 52 18.56 -18.17 -28.66
CA ASP A 52 18.43 -17.15 -29.71
C ASP A 52 17.20 -16.24 -29.54
N THR A 53 17.50 -14.94 -29.59
CA THR A 53 16.59 -13.80 -29.77
C THR A 53 15.54 -13.52 -28.71
N ILE A 54 15.85 -12.77 -27.63
CA ILE A 54 15.01 -11.66 -27.10
C ILE A 54 15.89 -10.69 -26.30
N GLN A 55 16.35 -9.58 -26.90
CA GLN A 55 17.13 -8.54 -26.18
C GLN A 55 16.52 -7.13 -26.23
N ASN A 56 15.24 -6.96 -26.57
CA ASN A 56 14.66 -5.60 -26.74
C ASN A 56 13.38 -5.24 -25.96
N ASN A 57 12.84 -6.13 -25.12
CA ASN A 57 11.57 -5.87 -24.38
C ASN A 57 11.76 -5.62 -22.86
N ARG A 58 12.98 -5.30 -22.40
CA ARG A 58 13.25 -5.20 -20.94
C ARG A 58 12.84 -3.87 -20.30
N SER A 59 12.56 -2.84 -21.10
CA SER A 59 12.20 -1.49 -20.62
C SER A 59 10.74 -1.38 -20.19
N ASP A 60 9.86 -2.20 -20.76
CA ASP A 60 8.41 -2.01 -20.65
C ASP A 60 7.86 -2.65 -19.37
N ASP A 61 8.50 -3.71 -18.89
CA ASP A 61 8.12 -4.41 -17.65
C ASP A 61 8.44 -3.59 -16.39
N PHE A 62 9.40 -2.66 -16.47
CA PHE A 62 9.79 -1.84 -15.31
C PHE A 62 8.78 -0.71 -15.02
N LEU A 63 8.12 -0.19 -16.07
CA LEU A 63 7.05 0.82 -15.91
C LEU A 63 5.73 0.19 -15.41
N PHE A 64 5.51 -1.10 -15.71
CA PHE A 64 4.32 -1.85 -15.28
C PHE A 64 4.49 -2.62 -13.97
N SER A 65 5.72 -2.72 -13.45
CA SER A 65 5.95 -3.07 -12.05
C SER A 65 5.18 -2.07 -11.17
N GLY A 66 4.44 -2.57 -10.17
CA GLY A 66 3.65 -1.72 -9.28
C GLY A 66 4.44 -0.53 -8.76
N PHE A 67 5.73 -0.70 -8.48
CA PHE A 67 6.63 0.36 -8.06
C PHE A 67 6.71 1.54 -9.03
N GLY A 68 6.77 1.30 -10.34
CA GLY A 68 6.81 2.34 -11.37
C GLY A 68 5.56 3.21 -11.37
N PHE A 69 4.39 2.58 -11.24
CA PHE A 69 3.10 3.28 -11.15
C PHE A 69 3.03 4.21 -9.93
N TYR A 70 3.47 3.75 -8.75
CA TYR A 70 3.50 4.60 -7.55
C TYR A 70 4.53 5.72 -7.66
N ALA A 71 5.70 5.45 -8.24
CA ALA A 71 6.71 6.48 -8.48
C ALA A 71 6.15 7.57 -9.41
N SER A 72 5.41 7.21 -10.46
CA SER A 72 4.77 8.17 -11.37
C SER A 72 3.66 8.98 -10.70
N LEU A 73 2.74 8.35 -9.97
CA LEU A 73 1.67 9.07 -9.22
C LEU A 73 2.26 10.04 -8.19
N TYR A 74 3.34 9.64 -7.53
CA TYR A 74 4.02 10.47 -6.58
C TYR A 74 4.67 11.69 -7.23
N LEU A 75 5.40 11.48 -8.33
CA LEU A 75 6.05 12.56 -9.08
C LEU A 75 5.01 13.54 -9.64
N LEU A 76 3.86 13.03 -10.10
CA LEU A 76 2.71 13.82 -10.50
C LEU A 76 2.15 14.65 -9.34
N SER A 77 2.01 14.07 -8.15
CA SER A 77 1.51 14.78 -6.96
C SER A 77 2.41 15.94 -6.54
N GLY A 78 3.74 15.74 -6.56
CA GLY A 78 4.72 16.80 -6.28
C GLY A 78 4.67 17.92 -7.31
N LEU A 79 4.48 17.59 -8.59
CA LEU A 79 4.28 18.56 -9.68
C LEU A 79 3.00 19.39 -9.50
N ILE A 80 1.89 18.75 -9.11
CA ILE A 80 0.61 19.45 -8.86
C ILE A 80 0.75 20.41 -7.68
N ILE A 81 1.35 19.97 -6.57
CA ILE A 81 1.53 20.83 -5.40
C ILE A 81 2.49 21.99 -5.72
N GLY A 82 3.59 21.71 -6.43
CA GLY A 82 4.54 22.73 -6.87
C GLY A 82 3.90 23.79 -7.78
N THR A 83 3.11 23.38 -8.76
CA THR A 83 2.41 24.30 -9.68
C THR A 83 1.38 25.17 -8.97
N ILE A 84 0.60 24.61 -8.03
CA ILE A 84 -0.35 25.38 -7.22
C ILE A 84 0.38 26.42 -6.35
N SER A 85 1.49 26.03 -5.71
CA SER A 85 2.33 26.94 -4.92
C SER A 85 2.87 28.11 -5.77
N ALA A 86 3.40 27.80 -6.96
CA ALA A 86 3.90 28.80 -7.90
C ALA A 86 2.79 29.78 -8.34
N HIS A 87 1.60 29.26 -8.64
CA HIS A 87 0.46 30.09 -9.06
C HIS A 87 0.03 31.06 -7.95
N ILE A 88 -0.02 30.60 -6.70
CA ILE A 88 -0.33 31.46 -5.55
C ILE A 88 0.77 32.51 -5.34
N ALA A 89 2.04 32.14 -5.50
CA ALA A 89 3.17 33.07 -5.36
C ALA A 89 3.13 34.19 -6.41
N ILE A 90 2.88 33.85 -7.68
CA ILE A 90 2.75 34.82 -8.78
C ILE A 90 1.58 35.76 -8.53
N SER A 91 0.44 35.26 -8.04
CA SER A 91 -0.72 36.09 -7.71
C SER A 91 -0.46 37.12 -6.61
N LYS A 92 0.61 36.92 -5.82
CA LYS A 92 1.03 37.80 -4.73
C LYS A 92 2.29 38.62 -5.06
N GLY A 93 2.80 38.54 -6.29
CA GLY A 93 3.98 39.28 -6.74
C GLY A 93 5.32 38.70 -6.28
N TYR A 94 5.35 37.46 -5.77
CA TYR A 94 6.59 36.76 -5.43
C TYR A 94 7.16 35.99 -6.63
N PRO A 95 8.48 35.69 -6.66
CA PRO A 95 9.08 34.89 -7.73
C PRO A 95 8.57 33.44 -7.70
N GLY A 96 7.76 33.07 -8.70
CA GLY A 96 7.08 31.77 -8.74
C GLY A 96 8.03 30.55 -8.76
N TYR A 97 9.20 30.67 -9.39
CA TYR A 97 10.18 29.59 -9.48
C TYR A 97 10.68 29.11 -8.11
N PHE A 98 10.93 30.05 -7.18
CA PHE A 98 11.39 29.71 -5.83
C PHE A 98 10.33 28.92 -5.04
N TRP A 99 9.06 29.33 -5.17
CA TRP A 99 7.92 28.70 -4.49
C TRP A 99 7.52 27.36 -5.10
N PHE A 100 7.75 27.16 -6.41
CA PHE A 100 7.62 25.87 -7.07
C PHE A 100 8.59 24.85 -6.50
N ILE A 101 9.88 25.20 -6.44
CA ILE A 101 10.93 24.31 -5.94
C ILE A 101 10.67 23.94 -4.48
N MET A 102 10.28 24.91 -3.64
CA MET A 102 9.95 24.63 -2.24
C MET A 102 8.81 23.62 -2.06
N GLY A 103 7.75 23.72 -2.88
CA GLY A 103 6.65 22.74 -2.85
C GLY A 103 7.11 21.34 -3.25
N PHE A 104 7.97 21.26 -4.27
CA PHE A 104 8.49 19.99 -4.78
C PHE A 104 9.48 19.33 -3.82
N THR A 105 10.44 20.08 -3.27
CA THR A 105 11.45 19.54 -2.34
C THR A 105 10.84 19.08 -1.03
N CYS A 106 9.85 19.81 -0.49
CA CYS A 106 9.12 19.41 0.71
C CYS A 106 8.48 18.02 0.55
N SER A 107 7.93 17.72 -0.64
CA SER A 107 7.45 16.39 -0.97
C SER A 107 8.59 15.37 -0.87
N ILE A 108 9.73 15.60 -1.53
CA ILE A 108 10.88 14.67 -1.49
C ILE A 108 11.38 14.40 -0.06
N PHE A 109 11.42 15.41 0.80
CA PHE A 109 11.86 15.25 2.20
C PHE A 109 10.97 14.30 3.02
N SER A 110 9.66 14.24 2.72
CA SER A 110 8.76 13.30 3.41
C SER A 110 9.13 11.83 3.13
N ILE A 111 9.57 11.51 1.91
CA ILE A 111 10.07 10.17 1.55
C ILE A 111 11.37 9.88 2.27
N ILE A 112 12.32 10.82 2.25
CA ILE A 112 13.61 10.62 2.92
C ILE A 112 13.37 10.35 4.42
N GLY A 113 12.46 11.11 5.04
CA GLY A 113 12.05 10.88 6.43
C GLY A 113 11.42 9.51 6.69
N ILE A 114 10.53 9.04 5.80
CA ILE A 114 9.90 7.71 5.92
C ILE A 114 10.92 6.60 5.67
N SER A 115 11.76 6.72 4.65
CA SER A 115 12.78 5.73 4.30
C SER A 115 13.81 5.57 5.40
N ILE A 116 14.23 6.67 6.03
CA ILE A 116 15.14 6.65 7.19
C ILE A 116 14.46 6.04 8.42
N ASN A 117 13.16 6.28 8.61
CA ASN A 117 12.39 5.76 9.75
C ASN A 117 11.76 4.36 9.51
N SER A 118 11.93 3.76 8.33
CA SER A 118 11.37 2.44 7.99
C SER A 118 11.93 1.29 8.85
N SER A 119 13.00 1.54 9.61
CA SER A 119 13.51 0.65 10.66
C SER A 119 12.64 0.59 11.91
N CYS A 120 11.59 1.42 12.02
CA CYS A 120 10.54 1.23 13.02
C CYS A 120 9.63 0.09 12.56
N GLN A 121 10.19 -1.13 12.56
CA GLN A 121 9.42 -2.36 12.53
C GLN A 121 8.30 -2.17 13.54
N LEU A 122 7.05 -2.32 13.08
CA LEU A 122 5.97 -2.75 13.95
C LEU A 122 6.58 -3.82 14.86
N LYS A 123 6.77 -3.50 16.14
CA LYS A 123 6.89 -4.50 17.21
C LYS A 123 5.54 -5.21 17.25
N LYS A 124 5.26 -5.99 16.21
CA LYS A 124 4.26 -7.05 16.21
C LYS A 124 4.75 -7.93 17.34
N GLN A 125 3.98 -8.04 18.42
CA GLN A 125 4.26 -9.01 19.47
C GLN A 125 4.27 -10.39 18.83
N TRP A 126 5.43 -10.83 18.35
CA TRP A 126 5.65 -12.22 18.00
C TRP A 126 5.64 -12.97 19.32
N VAL A 127 4.64 -13.82 19.51
CA VAL A 127 4.66 -14.78 20.61
C VAL A 127 5.89 -15.64 20.40
N LYS A 128 6.79 -15.68 21.40
CA LYS A 128 8.04 -16.47 21.33
C LYS A 128 7.67 -17.92 20.99
N GLY A 129 8.20 -18.44 19.88
CA GLY A 129 8.02 -19.83 19.46
C GLY A 129 7.27 -20.06 18.15
N LEU A 130 6.64 -19.04 17.56
CA LEU A 130 6.07 -19.15 16.21
C LEU A 130 7.14 -18.84 15.16
N THR A 131 7.57 -19.87 14.43
CA THR A 131 8.56 -19.77 13.35
C THR A 131 7.98 -19.19 12.06
N LYS A 132 6.65 -19.11 11.94
CA LYS A 132 5.96 -18.65 10.73
C LYS A 132 5.02 -17.47 11.02
N PRO A 133 4.88 -16.52 10.07
CA PRO A 133 3.87 -15.47 10.15
C PRO A 133 2.47 -16.11 10.18
N PRO A 134 1.48 -15.49 10.85
CA PRO A 134 0.09 -15.92 10.76
C PRO A 134 -0.37 -15.75 9.31
N VAL A 135 -0.60 -16.87 8.62
CA VAL A 135 -1.19 -16.90 7.28
C VAL A 135 -2.69 -17.14 7.44
N THR A 136 -3.51 -16.25 6.91
CA THR A 136 -4.95 -16.47 6.81
C THR A 136 -5.18 -17.43 5.64
N TYR A 137 -5.46 -18.69 5.94
CA TYR A 137 -5.82 -19.66 4.92
C TYR A 137 -7.27 -19.46 4.46
N SER A 138 -7.56 -19.80 3.21
CA SER A 138 -8.92 -19.76 2.67
C SER A 138 -9.83 -20.78 3.35
N GLU A 139 -11.12 -20.45 3.42
CA GLU A 139 -12.14 -21.31 4.03
C GLU A 139 -12.33 -22.61 3.24
N VAL A 140 -12.58 -23.70 3.97
CA VAL A 140 -12.86 -25.03 3.39
C VAL A 140 -14.35 -25.34 3.54
N ARG A 141 -15.03 -25.64 2.43
CA ARG A 141 -16.46 -25.98 2.45
C ARG A 141 -16.70 -27.44 2.81
N CYS A 142 -17.72 -27.69 3.64
CA CYS A 142 -18.15 -29.04 3.98
C CYS A 142 -18.74 -29.77 2.76
N ARG A 143 -18.34 -31.02 2.50
CA ARG A 143 -18.88 -31.82 1.37
C ARG A 143 -20.35 -32.22 1.51
N ILE A 144 -20.92 -32.13 2.72
CA ILE A 144 -22.31 -32.55 3.00
C ILE A 144 -23.27 -31.36 3.02
N CYS A 145 -22.91 -30.29 3.72
CA CYS A 145 -23.80 -29.14 3.94
C CYS A 145 -23.27 -27.81 3.38
N GLU A 146 -22.14 -27.84 2.67
CA GLU A 146 -21.47 -26.69 2.04
C GLU A 146 -21.10 -25.51 2.95
N THR A 147 -21.31 -25.64 4.26
CA THR A 147 -20.97 -24.60 5.23
C THR A 147 -19.46 -24.32 5.19
N PRO A 148 -19.01 -23.06 5.12
CA PRO A 148 -17.59 -22.72 5.20
C PRO A 148 -17.05 -22.99 6.60
N ASN A 149 -15.89 -23.63 6.67
CA ASN A 149 -15.20 -23.97 7.91
C ASN A 149 -13.75 -23.50 7.85
N HIS A 150 -13.17 -23.24 9.02
CA HIS A 150 -11.74 -22.97 9.14
C HIS A 150 -10.94 -24.21 8.72
N PRO A 151 -9.80 -24.09 8.02
CA PRO A 151 -9.02 -25.24 7.54
C PRO A 151 -8.44 -26.13 8.65
N SER A 152 -8.35 -25.61 9.88
CA SER A 152 -7.96 -26.38 11.07
C SER A 152 -9.15 -27.02 11.81
N ALA A 153 -10.38 -26.91 11.31
CA ALA A 153 -11.56 -27.49 11.97
C ALA A 153 -11.59 -29.01 11.77
N THR A 154 -11.75 -29.75 12.88
CA THR A 154 -11.89 -31.22 12.87
C THR A 154 -13.33 -31.70 12.64
N SER A 155 -14.31 -30.80 12.79
CA SER A 155 -15.73 -31.08 12.54
C SER A 155 -16.43 -29.87 11.94
N CYS A 156 -17.47 -30.13 11.15
CA CYS A 156 -18.26 -29.09 10.52
C CYS A 156 -19.10 -28.31 11.54
N SER A 157 -19.05 -26.98 11.49
CA SER A 157 -19.83 -26.10 12.36
C SER A 157 -21.35 -26.31 12.21
N GLY A 158 -21.81 -26.54 10.98
CA GLY A 158 -23.22 -26.78 10.63
C GLY A 158 -23.69 -28.20 10.93
N CYS A 159 -23.21 -29.22 10.19
CA CYS A 159 -23.74 -30.58 10.27
C CYS A 159 -23.01 -31.52 11.25
N LYS A 160 -21.97 -31.04 11.96
CA LYS A 160 -21.12 -31.81 12.89
C LYS A 160 -20.37 -33.00 12.27
N HIS A 161 -20.44 -33.20 10.95
CA HIS A 161 -19.69 -34.26 10.29
C HIS A 161 -18.17 -34.04 10.44
N PRO A 162 -17.37 -35.10 10.68
CA PRO A 162 -15.92 -34.97 10.77
C PRO A 162 -15.34 -34.43 9.46
N LEU A 163 -14.37 -33.53 9.57
CA LEU A 163 -13.64 -32.95 8.45
C LEU A 163 -12.19 -33.44 8.48
N GLN A 164 -11.63 -33.72 7.31
CA GLN A 164 -10.20 -34.00 7.19
C GLN A 164 -9.45 -32.65 7.21
N SER A 165 -8.85 -32.32 8.35
CA SER A 165 -8.04 -31.10 8.48
C SER A 165 -6.83 -31.19 7.55
N VAL A 166 -6.70 -30.22 6.64
CA VAL A 166 -5.58 -30.17 5.69
C VAL A 166 -4.29 -29.68 6.38
N ILE A 167 -4.44 -29.00 7.52
CA ILE A 167 -3.36 -28.37 8.25
C ILE A 167 -3.42 -28.85 9.70
N GLU A 168 -2.36 -29.49 10.18
CA GLU A 168 -2.18 -29.74 11.61
C GLU A 168 -1.94 -28.41 12.32
N SER A 169 -2.72 -28.11 13.36
CA SER A 169 -2.50 -26.88 14.12
C SER A 169 -1.19 -26.98 14.89
N GLU A 170 -0.23 -26.09 14.60
CA GLU A 170 1.05 -26.00 15.33
C GLU A 170 0.84 -25.74 16.84
N VAL A 171 -0.36 -25.27 17.25
CA VAL A 171 -0.76 -25.09 18.65
C VAL A 171 -0.75 -26.42 19.42
N LYS A 172 -1.13 -27.53 18.77
CA LYS A 172 -1.13 -28.86 19.42
C LYS A 172 0.29 -29.33 19.73
N THR A 173 1.27 -28.94 18.92
CA THR A 173 2.68 -29.30 19.10
C THR A 173 3.32 -28.59 20.30
N ILE A 174 2.89 -27.37 20.61
CA ILE A 174 3.52 -26.55 21.66
C ILE A 174 2.93 -26.83 23.05
N PHE A 175 1.64 -27.16 23.14
CA PHE A 175 0.95 -27.24 24.43
C PHE A 175 0.80 -28.66 25.01
N GLY A 176 1.04 -29.72 24.24
CA GLY A 176 0.82 -31.10 24.72
C GLY A 176 -0.66 -31.40 25.01
N ASP A 177 -1.04 -32.67 25.00
CA ASP A 177 -2.39 -33.09 25.40
C ASP A 177 -2.58 -33.02 26.93
#